data_AF-A0A7L4EH07-F1
#
_entry.id   AF-A0A7L4EH07-F1
#
_cell.length_a   1.000
_cell.length_b   1.000
_cell.length_c   1.000
_cell.angle_alpha   90.00
_cell.angle_beta   90.00
_cell.angle_gamma   90.00
#
_symmetry.space_group_name_H-M   'P 1'
#
loop_
_entity.id
_entity.type
_entity.pdbx_description
1 polymer ?
#
loop_
_entity_poly.entity_id
_entity_poly.type
_entity_poly.pdbx_seq_one_letter_code
_entity_poly.pdbx_strand_id
1 'polypeptide(L)'
;PGENETKVNLEELKTSVLYSGPVDPAEWVGLRKSYSLLVYLRNNLLMLAILAFEVTIYRHQEYYRCRNNLTAPVTKTIFHDITRAHLDDGLVNCVKYFINYFFYKFGLESSFMLVTSVPLPCLFVHVRMKCTFKKPFHKQRKAIAEIWPKYCCFLACIITFQYFLCIGIPPAPYYPWRSGNANFNSNIIKWLYFPDFIVRPNPVFLVYDFMLLLCASLQRQTFEDENKAAVRIMAGDNVEICMNLDAASFSQHNPVPDFIHCR
;
A
#
# COMPACT_ATOMS: atom_id res chain seq x y z
N PRO A 1 -20.53 36.31 -8.55
CA PRO A 1 -21.42 35.63 -7.58
C PRO A 1 -21.98 36.68 -6.63
N GLY A 2 -23.31 36.78 -6.50
CA GLY A 2 -23.92 37.70 -5.54
C GLY A 2 -23.66 37.23 -4.10
N GLU A 3 -23.55 38.14 -3.15
CA GLU A 3 -23.33 37.86 -1.72
C GLU A 3 -24.36 36.88 -1.11
N ASN A 4 -25.48 36.65 -1.79
CA ASN A 4 -26.58 35.81 -1.30
C ASN A 4 -26.46 34.30 -1.58
N GLU A 5 -25.52 33.84 -2.43
CA GLU A 5 -25.46 32.42 -2.82
C GLU A 5 -24.43 31.58 -2.04
N THR A 6 -23.36 32.23 -1.54
CA THR A 6 -22.23 31.54 -0.89
C THR A 6 -21.84 32.24 0.41
N LYS A 7 -21.67 31.48 1.50
CA LYS A 7 -21.25 31.98 2.82
C LYS A 7 -19.76 32.35 2.91
N VAL A 8 -19.04 32.30 1.78
CA VAL A 8 -17.58 32.41 1.73
C VAL A 8 -17.19 33.87 1.50
N ASN A 9 -16.21 34.36 2.26
CA ASN A 9 -15.68 35.71 2.12
C ASN A 9 -15.13 35.94 0.70
N LEU A 10 -15.35 37.12 0.13
CA LEU A 10 -14.93 37.49 -1.22
C LEU A 10 -13.42 37.34 -1.43
N GLU A 11 -12.61 37.62 -0.40
CA GLU A 11 -11.16 37.45 -0.44
C GLU A 11 -10.74 35.97 -0.52
N GLU A 12 -11.45 35.07 0.18
CA GLU A 12 -11.21 33.63 0.05
C GLU A 12 -11.67 33.09 -1.31
N LEU A 13 -12.77 33.61 -1.85
CA LEU A 13 -13.24 33.23 -3.18
C LEU A 13 -12.21 33.55 -4.26
N LYS A 14 -11.55 34.71 -4.19
CA LYS A 14 -10.48 35.10 -5.15
C LYS A 14 -9.28 34.14 -5.14
N THR A 15 -9.04 33.42 -4.04
CA THR A 15 -7.97 32.39 -3.97
C THR A 15 -8.37 31.07 -4.62
N SER A 16 -9.64 30.87 -4.93
CA SER A 16 -10.13 29.62 -5.52
C SER A 16 -9.77 29.49 -7.01
N VAL A 17 -9.70 28.25 -7.48
CA VAL A 17 -9.43 27.95 -8.89
C VAL A 17 -10.47 28.58 -9.84
N LEU A 18 -11.73 28.71 -9.40
CA LEU A 18 -12.82 29.22 -10.23
C LEU A 18 -12.85 30.74 -10.38
N TYR A 19 -12.35 31.50 -9.39
CA TYR A 19 -12.47 32.96 -9.36
C TYR A 19 -11.13 33.70 -9.43
N SER A 20 -10.02 32.98 -9.45
CA SER A 20 -8.67 33.56 -9.61
C SER A 20 -8.35 33.96 -11.05
N GLY A 21 -8.99 33.33 -12.05
CA GLY A 21 -8.75 33.61 -13.46
C GLY A 21 -9.69 32.86 -14.40
N PRO A 22 -9.54 33.04 -15.73
CA PRO A 22 -10.31 32.28 -16.72
C PRO A 22 -9.95 30.79 -16.62
N VAL A 23 -10.97 29.93 -16.53
CA VAL A 23 -10.77 28.49 -16.39
C VAL A 23 -10.78 27.83 -17.76
N ASP A 24 -9.71 27.09 -18.08
CA ASP A 24 -9.63 26.25 -19.29
C ASP A 24 -10.23 24.86 -19.01
N PRO A 25 -11.31 24.44 -19.70
CA PRO A 25 -11.87 23.10 -19.54
C PRO A 25 -10.87 21.97 -19.81
N ALA A 26 -9.87 22.21 -20.68
CA ALA A 26 -8.86 21.22 -21.03
C ALA A 26 -7.90 20.92 -19.85
N GLU A 27 -7.72 21.87 -18.94
CA GLU A 27 -6.84 21.71 -17.78
C GLU A 27 -7.37 20.64 -16.81
N TRP A 28 -8.70 20.51 -16.67
CA TRP A 28 -9.33 19.47 -15.85
C TRP A 28 -9.09 18.06 -16.43
N VAL A 29 -9.05 17.94 -17.76
CA VAL A 29 -8.71 16.69 -18.46
C VAL A 29 -7.19 16.40 -18.38
N GLY A 30 -6.39 17.35 -17.92
CA GLY A 30 -4.94 17.22 -17.74
C GLY A 30 -4.11 17.75 -18.90
N LEU A 31 -4.71 18.52 -19.82
CA LEU A 31 -3.98 19.18 -20.91
C LEU A 31 -3.56 20.59 -20.47
N ARG A 32 -2.25 20.84 -20.43
CA ARG A 32 -1.69 22.15 -20.10
C ARG A 32 -0.69 22.59 -21.15
N LYS A 33 -0.80 23.84 -21.60
CA LYS A 33 0.19 24.46 -22.47
C LYS A 33 1.46 24.76 -21.67
N SER A 34 2.56 24.10 -22.02
CA SER A 34 3.87 24.32 -21.40
C SER A 34 4.88 24.82 -22.45
N TYR A 35 5.75 25.74 -22.06
CA TYR A 35 6.83 26.23 -22.92
C TYR A 35 7.89 25.16 -23.20
N SER A 36 8.15 24.26 -22.23
CA SER A 36 9.06 23.13 -22.39
C SER A 36 8.28 21.83 -22.44
N LEU A 37 8.11 21.32 -23.67
CA LEU A 37 7.37 20.07 -23.93
C LEU A 37 8.03 18.87 -23.25
N LEU A 38 9.37 18.82 -23.23
CA LEU A 38 10.10 17.71 -22.61
C LEU A 38 9.88 17.65 -21.10
N VAL A 39 9.88 18.79 -20.40
CA VAL A 39 9.60 18.82 -18.95
C VAL A 39 8.17 18.35 -18.66
N TYR A 40 7.22 18.76 -19.49
CA TYR A 40 5.81 18.36 -19.38
C TYR A 40 5.60 16.85 -19.62
N LEU A 41 6.29 16.27 -20.61
CA LEU A 41 6.17 14.86 -20.96
C LEU A 41 7.10 13.94 -20.14
N ARG A 42 8.06 14.50 -19.38
CA ARG A 42 9.10 13.74 -18.66
C ARG A 42 8.54 12.57 -17.87
N ASN A 43 7.49 12.79 -17.08
CA ASN A 43 6.94 11.74 -16.22
C ASN A 43 6.29 10.60 -17.03
N ASN A 44 5.62 10.91 -18.14
CA ASN A 44 5.04 9.91 -19.03
C ASN A 44 6.13 9.11 -19.77
N LEU A 45 7.19 9.78 -20.22
CA LEU A 45 8.33 9.14 -20.85
C LEU A 45 9.07 8.22 -19.87
N LEU A 46 9.27 8.65 -18.62
CA LEU A 46 9.86 7.80 -17.57
C LEU A 46 8.97 6.59 -17.25
N MET A 47 7.65 6.78 -17.15
CA MET A 47 6.71 5.67 -16.96
C MET A 47 6.81 4.65 -18.10
N LEU A 48 6.81 5.12 -19.35
CA LEU A 48 6.97 4.26 -20.53
C LEU A 48 8.32 3.53 -20.52
N ALA A 49 9.40 4.21 -20.17
CA ALA A 49 10.73 3.61 -20.06
C ALA A 49 10.78 2.52 -18.98
N ILE A 50 10.15 2.72 -17.82
CA ILE A 50 10.07 1.71 -16.75
C ILE A 50 9.28 0.49 -17.21
N LEU A 51 8.12 0.69 -17.87
CA LEU A 51 7.30 -0.41 -18.41
C LEU A 51 8.05 -1.22 -19.47
N ALA A 52 8.76 -0.55 -20.38
CA ALA A 52 9.59 -1.21 -21.38
C ALA A 52 10.76 -1.97 -20.73
N PHE A 53 11.38 -1.37 -19.70
CA PHE A 53 12.48 -1.98 -18.97
C PHE A 53 12.04 -3.22 -18.19
N GLU A 54 10.86 -3.21 -17.56
CA GLU A 54 10.26 -4.36 -16.90
C GLU A 54 10.16 -5.56 -17.86
N VAL A 55 9.51 -5.36 -19.02
CA VAL A 55 9.36 -6.41 -20.04
C VAL A 55 10.73 -6.88 -20.55
N THR A 56 11.67 -5.95 -20.75
CA THR A 56 13.03 -6.26 -21.18
C THR A 56 13.75 -7.16 -20.17
N ILE A 57 13.64 -6.87 -18.87
CA ILE A 57 14.21 -7.73 -17.81
C ILE A 57 13.58 -9.12 -17.86
N TYR A 58 12.25 -9.23 -17.92
CA TYR A 58 11.58 -10.53 -17.97
C TYR A 58 12.05 -11.37 -19.16
N ARG A 59 12.11 -10.77 -20.36
CA ARG A 59 12.60 -11.44 -21.58
C ARG A 59 14.06 -11.81 -21.50
N HIS A 60 14.90 -10.94 -20.94
CA HIS A 60 16.32 -11.23 -20.76
C HIS A 60 16.54 -12.41 -19.81
N GLN A 61 15.81 -12.45 -18.70
CA GLN A 61 15.86 -13.54 -17.73
C GLN A 61 15.35 -14.87 -18.32
N GLU A 62 14.28 -14.83 -19.12
CA GLU A 62 13.77 -15.99 -19.86
C GLU A 62 14.79 -16.51 -20.88
N TYR A 63 15.36 -15.62 -21.70
CA TYR A 63 16.38 -15.98 -22.68
C TYR A 63 17.63 -16.60 -22.03
N TYR A 64 18.12 -16.00 -20.94
CA TYR A 64 19.26 -16.53 -20.20
C TYR A 64 19.01 -17.96 -19.68
N ARG A 65 17.81 -18.20 -19.14
CA ARG A 65 17.42 -19.54 -18.65
C ARG A 65 17.34 -20.55 -19.77
N CYS A 66 16.70 -20.20 -20.89
CA CYS A 66 16.60 -21.08 -22.05
C CYS A 66 17.97 -21.43 -22.63
N ARG A 67 18.86 -20.45 -22.78
CA ARG A 67 20.21 -20.66 -23.34
C ARG A 67 21.08 -21.58 -22.47
N ASN A 68 20.91 -21.50 -21.16
CA ASN A 68 21.72 -22.26 -20.20
C ASN A 68 21.00 -23.52 -19.67
N ASN A 69 19.83 -23.88 -20.23
CA ASN A 69 19.00 -24.99 -19.77
C ASN A 69 18.67 -24.93 -18.26
N LEU A 70 18.44 -23.73 -17.73
CA LEU A 70 18.10 -23.51 -16.32
C LEU A 70 16.57 -23.43 -16.15
N THR A 71 16.06 -24.00 -15.06
CA THR A 71 14.65 -23.88 -14.68
C THR A 71 14.40 -22.61 -13.86
N ALA A 72 13.15 -22.14 -13.82
CA ALA A 72 12.77 -21.05 -12.94
C ALA A 72 12.88 -21.50 -11.47
N PRO A 73 13.51 -20.73 -10.58
CA PRO A 73 13.65 -21.12 -9.19
C PRO A 73 12.28 -21.15 -8.50
N VAL A 74 12.06 -22.18 -7.67
CA VAL A 74 10.78 -22.43 -6.99
C VAL A 74 10.42 -21.29 -6.04
N THR A 75 11.42 -20.75 -5.34
CA THR A 75 11.33 -19.52 -4.56
C THR A 75 12.08 -18.41 -5.29
N LYS A 76 11.46 -17.24 -5.46
CA LYS A 76 12.05 -16.08 -6.14
C LYS A 76 13.02 -15.33 -5.20
N THR A 77 14.00 -16.04 -4.65
CA THR A 77 14.97 -15.52 -3.67
C THR A 77 16.23 -14.98 -4.33
N ILE A 78 17.01 -14.19 -3.58
CA ILE A 78 18.30 -13.64 -4.04
C ILE A 78 19.41 -14.66 -3.78
N PHE A 79 19.47 -15.20 -2.56
CA PHE A 79 20.43 -16.23 -2.18
C PHE A 79 19.77 -17.60 -2.23
N HIS A 80 20.07 -18.41 -3.24
CA HIS A 80 19.45 -19.72 -3.44
C HIS A 80 19.99 -20.81 -2.49
N ASP A 81 21.19 -20.60 -1.93
CA ASP A 81 21.87 -21.47 -0.97
C ASP A 81 21.27 -21.39 0.45
N ILE A 82 20.61 -20.28 0.78
CA ILE A 82 20.13 -20.02 2.15
C ILE A 82 18.67 -20.46 2.33
N THR A 83 18.46 -21.34 3.30
CA THR A 83 17.16 -21.91 3.72
C THR A 83 16.96 -21.74 5.23
N ARG A 84 15.79 -22.15 5.75
CA ARG A 84 15.50 -22.11 7.19
C ARG A 84 16.51 -22.89 8.03
N ALA A 85 17.09 -23.97 7.51
CA ALA A 85 18.09 -24.76 8.23
C ALA A 85 19.35 -23.93 8.52
N HIS A 86 19.75 -23.07 7.59
CA HIS A 86 20.97 -22.25 7.70
C HIS A 86 20.80 -20.99 8.55
N LEU A 87 19.58 -20.70 9.04
CA LEU A 87 19.28 -19.50 9.82
C LEU A 87 20.12 -19.42 11.10
N ASP A 88 20.28 -20.56 11.76
CA ASP A 88 20.87 -20.66 13.10
C ASP A 88 22.39 -20.96 13.06
N ASP A 89 22.99 -21.10 11.87
CA ASP A 89 24.42 -21.44 11.69
C ASP A 89 25.37 -20.25 11.94
N GLY A 90 24.86 -19.01 11.83
CA GLY A 90 25.68 -17.82 12.04
C GLY A 90 25.02 -16.52 11.58
N LEU A 91 25.56 -15.39 12.04
CA LEU A 91 24.97 -14.06 11.82
C LEU A 91 24.85 -13.71 10.33
N VAL A 92 25.84 -14.04 9.51
CA VAL A 92 25.82 -13.74 8.07
C VAL A 92 24.71 -14.53 7.37
N ASN A 93 24.54 -15.81 7.71
CA ASN A 93 23.49 -16.64 7.13
C ASN A 93 22.10 -16.18 7.60
N CYS A 94 21.99 -15.74 8.86
CA CYS A 94 20.79 -15.12 9.40
C CYS A 94 20.39 -13.84 8.65
N VAL A 95 21.33 -12.93 8.38
CA VAL A 95 21.08 -11.72 7.58
C VAL A 95 20.64 -12.08 6.16
N LYS A 96 21.33 -13.01 5.48
CA LYS A 96 20.93 -13.47 4.14
C LYS A 96 19.53 -14.09 4.13
N TYR A 97 19.20 -14.86 5.17
CA TYR A 97 17.87 -15.45 5.33
C TYR A 97 16.81 -14.37 5.47
N PHE A 98 17.03 -13.35 6.30
CA PHE A 98 16.08 -12.24 6.42
C PHE A 98 15.98 -11.43 5.14
N ILE A 99 17.07 -11.17 4.41
CA ILE A 99 16.97 -10.51 3.10
C ILE A 99 16.05 -11.29 2.14
N ASN A 100 16.10 -12.63 2.16
CA ASN A 100 15.24 -13.47 1.34
C ASN A 100 13.79 -13.54 1.82
N TYR A 101 13.56 -13.66 3.14
CA TYR A 101 12.28 -14.06 3.71
C TYR A 101 11.72 -13.09 4.77
N PHE A 102 12.22 -11.86 4.86
CA PHE A 102 11.74 -10.86 5.83
C PHE A 102 10.24 -10.65 5.71
N PHE A 103 9.75 -10.37 4.51
CA PHE A 103 8.32 -10.15 4.29
C PHE A 103 7.50 -11.44 4.41
N TYR A 104 8.10 -12.59 4.09
CA TYR A 104 7.45 -13.89 4.31
C TYR A 104 7.20 -14.15 5.80
N LYS A 105 8.13 -13.78 6.69
CA LYS A 105 7.95 -13.94 8.15
C LYS A 105 7.12 -12.82 8.79
N PHE A 106 7.39 -11.56 8.45
CA PHE A 106 6.85 -10.38 9.14
C PHE A 106 5.86 -9.55 8.31
N GLY A 107 5.34 -10.08 7.21
CA GLY A 107 4.52 -9.29 6.29
C GLY A 107 3.19 -8.83 6.87
N LEU A 108 2.60 -9.61 7.79
CA LEU A 108 1.35 -9.26 8.46
C LEU A 108 1.57 -8.12 9.48
N GLU A 109 2.62 -8.23 10.29
CA GLU A 109 3.07 -7.22 11.23
C GLU A 109 3.44 -5.92 10.50
N SER A 110 4.19 -6.02 9.40
CA SER A 110 4.56 -4.89 8.55
C SER A 110 3.32 -4.20 7.96
N SER A 111 2.33 -4.99 7.51
CA SER A 111 1.07 -4.45 7.00
C SER A 111 0.29 -3.70 8.08
N PHE A 112 0.24 -4.20 9.32
CA PHE A 112 -0.43 -3.51 10.42
C PHE A 112 0.30 -2.25 10.88
N MET A 113 1.64 -2.27 10.90
CA MET A 113 2.43 -1.06 11.18
C MET A 113 2.15 0.04 10.14
N LEU A 114 1.96 -0.32 8.87
CA LEU A 114 1.58 0.65 7.85
C LEU A 114 0.19 1.24 8.06
N VAL A 115 -0.77 0.46 8.56
CA VAL A 115 -2.12 0.97 8.87
C VAL A 115 -2.08 2.07 9.96
N THR A 116 -1.21 1.93 10.96
CA THR A 116 -1.12 2.88 12.09
C THR A 116 -0.17 4.05 11.82
N SER A 117 0.85 3.86 10.98
CA SER A 117 1.90 4.86 10.75
C SER A 117 1.46 6.09 9.94
N VAL A 118 0.32 6.05 9.24
CA VAL A 118 -0.01 7.08 8.25
C VAL A 118 -0.92 8.18 8.84
N PRO A 119 -0.44 9.44 8.95
CA PRO A 119 -1.24 10.58 9.36
C PRO A 119 -2.08 11.12 8.19
N LEU A 120 -3.10 10.36 7.81
CA LEU A 120 -4.07 10.73 6.77
C LEU A 120 -5.23 11.56 7.34
N PRO A 121 -6.09 12.14 6.47
CA PRO A 121 -7.33 12.77 6.91
C PRO A 121 -8.13 11.80 7.78
N CYS A 122 -8.52 12.26 8.96
CA CYS A 122 -8.91 11.36 10.03
C CYS A 122 -10.10 10.47 9.66
N LEU A 123 -11.03 10.88 8.79
CA LEU A 123 -12.15 10.03 8.40
C LEU A 123 -11.69 8.69 7.79
N PHE A 124 -10.78 8.73 6.82
CA PHE A 124 -10.32 7.53 6.13
C PHE A 124 -9.40 6.68 6.99
N VAL A 125 -8.62 7.30 7.90
CA VAL A 125 -7.88 6.58 8.95
C VAL A 125 -8.85 5.83 9.86
N HIS A 126 -9.89 6.49 10.36
CA HIS A 126 -10.87 5.88 11.26
C HIS A 126 -11.61 4.72 10.59
N VAL A 127 -11.98 4.88 9.31
CA VAL A 127 -12.62 3.82 8.52
C VAL A 127 -11.68 2.63 8.38
N ARG A 128 -10.41 2.86 8.02
CA ARG A 128 -9.40 1.78 7.90
C ARG A 128 -9.12 1.09 9.22
N MET A 129 -8.84 1.84 10.28
CA MET A 129 -8.61 1.29 11.62
C MET A 129 -9.82 0.48 12.08
N LYS A 130 -11.05 0.99 11.92
CA LYS A 130 -12.26 0.23 12.29
C LYS A 130 -12.41 -1.05 11.46
N CYS A 131 -12.11 -1.01 10.16
CA CYS A 131 -12.20 -2.20 9.30
C CYS A 131 -11.10 -3.23 9.60
N THR A 132 -9.86 -2.78 9.86
CA THR A 132 -8.71 -3.65 10.15
C THR A 132 -8.77 -4.24 11.56
N PHE A 133 -9.19 -3.49 12.58
CA PHE A 133 -9.04 -3.91 13.99
C PHE A 133 -10.31 -4.52 14.61
N LYS A 134 -11.51 -4.37 14.02
CA LYS A 134 -12.76 -4.83 14.67
C LYS A 134 -12.91 -6.36 14.83
N LYS A 135 -12.15 -7.19 14.11
CA LYS A 135 -12.40 -8.65 14.05
C LYS A 135 -11.18 -9.58 13.92
N PRO A 136 -10.01 -9.21 13.35
CA PRO A 136 -8.94 -10.17 13.08
C PRO A 136 -7.83 -10.25 14.13
N PHE A 137 -7.72 -9.30 15.07
CA PHE A 137 -6.61 -9.32 16.06
C PHE A 137 -6.61 -10.51 17.02
N HIS A 138 -7.76 -11.16 17.20
CA HIS A 138 -7.92 -12.35 18.03
C HIS A 138 -8.06 -13.64 17.21
N LYS A 139 -7.85 -13.57 15.89
CA LYS A 139 -8.01 -14.71 15.00
C LYS A 139 -6.66 -15.29 14.65
N GLN A 140 -6.62 -16.62 14.59
CA GLN A 140 -5.46 -17.35 14.08
C GLN A 140 -5.12 -16.88 12.66
N ARG A 141 -3.84 -16.89 12.31
CA ARG A 141 -3.29 -16.51 10.99
C ARG A 141 -4.11 -17.06 9.83
N LYS A 142 -4.53 -18.33 9.92
CA LYS A 142 -5.35 -19.00 8.89
C LYS A 142 -6.71 -18.33 8.67
N ALA A 143 -7.39 -17.94 9.75
CA ALA A 143 -8.67 -17.24 9.66
C ALA A 143 -8.53 -15.79 9.15
N ILE A 144 -7.38 -15.15 9.37
CA ILE A 144 -7.05 -13.86 8.76
C ILE A 144 -6.84 -14.02 7.26
N ALA A 145 -6.08 -15.04 6.83
CA ALA A 145 -5.79 -15.33 5.43
C ALA A 145 -7.07 -15.50 4.59
N GLU A 146 -8.11 -16.14 5.13
CA GLU A 146 -9.40 -16.32 4.44
C GLU A 146 -10.13 -14.99 4.15
N ILE A 147 -10.04 -14.00 5.04
CA ILE A 147 -10.72 -12.71 4.91
C ILE A 147 -9.85 -11.71 4.11
N TRP A 148 -8.55 -11.96 4.03
CA TRP A 148 -7.57 -11.03 3.46
C TRP A 148 -7.84 -10.56 2.02
N PRO A 149 -8.32 -11.41 1.09
CA PRO A 149 -8.67 -10.95 -0.27
C PRO A 149 -9.78 -9.89 -0.26
N LYS A 150 -10.76 -10.01 0.66
CA LYS A 150 -11.83 -9.01 0.83
C LYS A 150 -11.26 -7.69 1.36
N TYR A 151 -10.28 -7.75 2.25
CA TYR A 151 -9.56 -6.57 2.74
C TYR A 151 -8.78 -5.87 1.62
N CYS A 152 -8.07 -6.61 0.77
CA CYS A 152 -7.37 -6.04 -0.38
C CYS A 152 -8.33 -5.35 -1.35
N CYS A 153 -9.47 -5.97 -1.65
CA CYS A 153 -10.53 -5.38 -2.47
C CYS A 153 -11.07 -4.09 -1.85
N PHE A 154 -11.33 -4.09 -0.54
CA PHE A 154 -11.75 -2.90 0.19
C PHE A 154 -10.73 -1.75 0.07
N LEU A 155 -9.44 -2.02 0.27
CA LEU A 155 -8.39 -1.01 0.11
C LEU A 155 -8.33 -0.45 -1.32
N ALA A 156 -8.45 -1.31 -2.33
CA ALA A 156 -8.50 -0.91 -3.74
C ALA A 156 -9.71 -0.01 -4.05
N CYS A 157 -10.88 -0.33 -3.50
CA CYS A 157 -12.07 0.52 -3.63
C CYS A 157 -11.88 1.89 -2.95
N ILE A 158 -11.29 1.92 -1.75
CA ILE A 158 -11.06 3.16 -1.00
C ILE A 158 -10.07 4.08 -1.72
N ILE A 159 -8.92 3.57 -2.17
CA ILE A 159 -7.95 4.42 -2.89
C ILE A 159 -8.53 4.96 -4.19
N THR A 160 -9.32 4.15 -4.91
CA THR A 160 -10.03 4.56 -6.14
C THR A 160 -11.01 5.69 -5.83
N PHE A 161 -11.81 5.53 -4.78
CA PHE A 161 -12.75 6.57 -4.33
C PHE A 161 -12.03 7.86 -3.91
N GLN A 162 -10.93 7.76 -3.15
CA GLN A 162 -10.13 8.91 -2.76
C GLN A 162 -9.50 9.62 -3.96
N TYR A 163 -9.08 8.88 -4.97
CA TYR A 163 -8.57 9.47 -6.21
C TYR A 163 -9.66 10.27 -6.93
N PHE A 164 -10.89 9.75 -7.02
CA PHE A 164 -12.03 10.51 -7.56
C PHE A 164 -12.33 11.78 -6.75
N LEU A 165 -12.22 11.74 -5.41
CA LEU A 165 -12.35 12.94 -4.58
C LEU A 165 -11.23 13.95 -4.87
N CYS A 166 -10.02 13.51 -5.23
CA CYS A 166 -8.92 14.41 -5.60
C CYS A 166 -9.11 15.05 -6.98
N ILE A 167 -9.72 14.33 -7.94
CA ILE A 167 -10.07 14.87 -9.25
C ILE A 167 -11.13 15.97 -9.12
N GLY A 168 -12.11 15.77 -8.24
CA GLY A 168 -13.23 16.69 -8.09
C GLY A 168 -14.16 16.70 -9.31
N ILE A 169 -14.99 17.74 -9.42
CA ILE A 169 -15.90 17.94 -10.55
C ILE A 169 -15.23 18.86 -11.58
N PRO A 170 -15.59 18.75 -12.86
CA PRO A 170 -15.23 19.76 -13.85
C PRO A 170 -15.57 21.16 -13.33
N PRO A 171 -14.81 22.19 -13.70
CA PRO A 171 -15.06 23.56 -13.24
C PRO A 171 -16.48 24.01 -13.64
N ALA A 172 -17.40 23.90 -12.69
CA ALA A 172 -18.84 24.07 -12.81
C ALA A 172 -19.35 24.65 -11.46
N PRO A 173 -20.68 24.75 -11.18
CA PRO A 173 -21.13 25.50 -10.00
C PRO A 173 -20.59 24.91 -8.70
N TYR A 174 -20.50 25.78 -7.69
CA TYR A 174 -19.92 25.50 -6.38
C TYR A 174 -20.41 24.19 -5.75
N TYR A 175 -19.53 23.58 -4.95
CA TYR A 175 -19.90 22.42 -4.17
C TYR A 175 -20.99 22.73 -3.12
N PRO A 176 -21.90 21.78 -2.83
CA PRO A 176 -23.01 21.99 -1.90
C PRO A 176 -22.59 22.40 -0.48
N TRP A 177 -21.43 21.92 0.01
CA TRP A 177 -20.92 22.28 1.34
C TRP A 177 -20.42 23.73 1.45
N ARG A 178 -20.34 24.48 0.34
CA ARG A 178 -20.00 25.92 0.33
C ARG A 178 -21.23 26.83 0.11
N SER A 179 -22.43 26.27 0.00
CA SER A 179 -23.68 27.03 -0.14
C SER A 179 -23.96 27.87 1.12
N GLY A 180 -24.67 29.00 0.97
CA GLY A 180 -25.09 29.89 2.07
C GLY A 180 -25.70 29.18 3.30
N ASN A 181 -26.42 28.08 3.07
CA ASN A 181 -27.09 27.31 4.11
C ASN A 181 -26.22 26.21 4.76
N ALA A 182 -25.00 25.99 4.26
CA ALA A 182 -24.12 24.93 4.74
C ALA A 182 -23.27 25.39 5.94
N ASN A 183 -23.15 24.53 6.97
CA ASN A 183 -22.36 24.80 8.18
C ASN A 183 -20.97 24.11 8.14
N PHE A 184 -20.36 24.01 6.96
CA PHE A 184 -19.02 23.44 6.81
C PHE A 184 -17.97 24.54 6.77
N ASN A 185 -17.03 24.52 7.72
CA ASN A 185 -15.84 25.35 7.65
C ASN A 185 -14.72 24.65 6.84
N SER A 186 -13.72 25.43 6.42
CA SER A 186 -12.57 24.93 5.66
C SER A 186 -11.80 23.81 6.37
N ASN A 187 -11.75 23.83 7.71
CA ASN A 187 -11.08 22.79 8.51
C ASN A 187 -11.82 21.45 8.48
N ILE A 188 -13.15 21.46 8.59
CA ILE A 188 -13.99 20.26 8.52
C ILE A 188 -13.94 19.66 7.12
N ILE A 189 -13.98 20.50 6.07
CA ILE A 189 -13.86 20.04 4.67
C ILE A 189 -12.51 19.34 4.46
N LYS A 190 -11.41 19.96 4.93
CA LYS A 190 -10.07 19.36 4.88
C LYS A 190 -10.00 18.05 5.68
N TRP A 191 -10.61 18.01 6.86
CA TRP A 191 -10.62 16.84 7.74
C TRP A 191 -11.41 15.67 7.15
N LEU A 192 -12.53 15.94 6.47
CA LEU A 192 -13.35 14.96 5.75
C LEU A 192 -12.74 14.52 4.41
N TYR A 193 -11.72 15.25 3.92
CA TYR A 193 -11.10 15.05 2.61
C TYR A 193 -12.10 15.16 1.46
N PHE A 194 -13.03 16.10 1.58
CA PHE A 194 -13.96 16.42 0.49
C PHE A 194 -13.24 17.21 -0.61
N PRO A 195 -13.67 17.06 -1.88
CA PRO A 195 -13.17 17.91 -2.94
C PRO A 195 -13.54 19.37 -2.63
N ASP A 196 -12.73 20.32 -3.06
CA ASP A 196 -13.06 21.73 -2.91
C ASP A 196 -12.18 22.57 -3.84
N PHE A 197 -12.71 23.69 -4.33
CA PHE A 197 -11.96 24.61 -5.19
C PHE A 197 -11.09 25.59 -4.40
N ILE A 198 -11.36 25.77 -3.10
CA ILE A 198 -10.58 26.63 -2.18
C ILE A 198 -9.53 25.77 -1.47
N VAL A 199 -9.97 24.75 -0.74
CA VAL A 199 -9.08 23.87 0.04
C VAL A 199 -8.98 22.51 -0.64
N ARG A 200 -8.09 22.40 -1.64
CA ARG A 200 -7.92 21.15 -2.37
C ARG A 200 -7.43 20.00 -1.47
N PRO A 201 -7.99 18.79 -1.60
CA PRO A 201 -7.44 17.61 -0.96
C PRO A 201 -6.01 17.37 -1.46
N ASN A 202 -5.09 17.03 -0.56
CA ASN A 202 -3.68 16.82 -0.93
C ASN A 202 -3.49 15.40 -1.53
N PRO A 203 -3.22 15.26 -2.84
CA PRO A 203 -3.13 13.96 -3.50
C PRO A 203 -1.92 13.14 -3.05
N VAL A 204 -0.90 13.74 -2.41
CA VAL A 204 0.26 13.02 -1.87
C VAL A 204 -0.16 11.97 -0.84
N PHE A 205 -1.29 12.18 -0.17
CA PHE A 205 -1.82 11.22 0.78
C PHE A 205 -2.18 9.86 0.16
N LEU A 206 -2.52 9.83 -1.13
CA LEU A 206 -2.79 8.59 -1.86
C LEU A 206 -1.56 7.67 -1.97
N VAL A 207 -0.35 8.22 -1.88
CA VAL A 207 0.89 7.42 -1.92
C VAL A 207 0.93 6.46 -0.73
N TYR A 208 0.49 6.88 0.45
CA TYR A 208 0.47 6.02 1.62
C TYR A 208 -0.59 4.92 1.52
N ASP A 209 -1.77 5.25 0.96
CA ASP A 209 -2.81 4.28 0.63
C ASP A 209 -2.31 3.24 -0.38
N PHE A 210 -1.55 3.68 -1.38
CA PHE A 210 -0.92 2.81 -2.35
C PHE A 210 0.10 1.88 -1.70
N MET A 211 0.98 2.39 -0.81
CA MET A 211 1.95 1.57 -0.09
C MET A 211 1.27 0.52 0.79
N LEU A 212 0.19 0.90 1.48
CA LEU A 212 -0.60 -0.05 2.28
C LEU A 212 -1.24 -1.13 1.39
N LEU A 213 -1.84 -0.76 0.25
CA LEU A 213 -2.41 -1.71 -0.69
C LEU A 213 -1.35 -2.64 -1.31
N LEU A 214 -0.17 -2.11 -1.62
CA LEU A 214 0.98 -2.88 -2.12
C LEU A 214 1.39 -3.93 -1.08
N CYS A 215 1.62 -3.52 0.17
CA CYS A 215 1.98 -4.45 1.24
C CYS A 215 0.87 -5.47 1.52
N ALA A 216 -0.40 -5.06 1.50
CA ALA A 216 -1.52 -5.99 1.66
C ALA A 216 -1.58 -7.01 0.50
N SER A 217 -1.28 -6.58 -0.72
CA SER A 217 -1.24 -7.47 -1.89
C SER A 217 -0.07 -8.45 -1.83
N LEU A 218 1.11 -8.00 -1.38
CA LEU A 218 2.26 -8.88 -1.10
C LEU A 218 1.94 -9.87 0.02
N GLN A 219 1.23 -9.43 1.06
CA GLN A 219 0.82 -10.32 2.16
C GLN A 219 -0.20 -11.36 1.70
N ARG A 220 -1.10 -10.99 0.78
CA ARG A 220 -2.01 -11.94 0.13
C ARG A 220 -1.22 -13.04 -0.59
N GLN A 221 -0.24 -12.65 -1.41
CA GLN A 221 0.61 -13.59 -2.13
C GLN A 221 1.37 -14.51 -1.14
N THR A 222 1.85 -13.94 -0.04
CA THR A 222 2.53 -14.68 1.03
C THR A 222 1.62 -15.76 1.65
N PHE A 223 0.35 -15.44 1.93
CA PHE A 223 -0.60 -16.43 2.42
C PHE A 223 -0.87 -17.57 1.42
N GLU A 224 -0.86 -17.28 0.12
CA GLU A 224 -0.99 -18.31 -0.92
C GLU A 224 0.28 -19.19 -0.99
N ASP A 225 1.46 -18.58 -0.85
CA ASP A 225 2.74 -19.28 -0.92
C ASP A 225 3.04 -20.13 0.33
N GLU A 226 2.58 -19.72 1.52
CA GLU A 226 2.71 -20.48 2.78
C GLU A 226 2.07 -21.87 2.71
N ASN A 227 1.06 -22.06 1.87
CA ASN A 227 0.40 -23.36 1.70
C ASN A 227 1.19 -24.32 0.80
N LYS A 228 2.20 -23.83 0.06
CA LYS A 228 3.00 -24.64 -0.86
C LYS A 228 4.09 -25.39 -0.08
N ALA A 229 4.06 -26.72 -0.15
CA ALA A 229 5.03 -27.57 0.55
C ALA A 229 6.50 -27.24 0.21
N ALA A 230 6.79 -26.98 -1.06
CA ALA A 230 8.15 -26.62 -1.49
C ALA A 230 8.66 -25.31 -0.85
N VAL A 231 7.77 -24.32 -0.66
CA VAL A 231 8.12 -23.06 0.00
C VAL A 231 8.33 -23.29 1.50
N ARG A 232 7.45 -24.09 2.15
CA ARG A 232 7.59 -24.41 3.58
C ARG A 232 8.91 -25.14 3.91
N ILE A 233 9.38 -26.01 3.03
CA ILE A 233 10.68 -26.69 3.22
C ILE A 233 11.84 -25.67 3.19
N MET A 234 11.78 -24.69 2.30
CA MET A 234 12.86 -23.71 2.09
C MET A 234 12.83 -22.57 3.12
N ALA A 235 11.65 -21.97 3.33
CA ALA A 235 11.43 -20.78 4.14
C ALA A 235 10.96 -21.08 5.58
N GLY A 236 10.67 -22.35 5.88
CA GLY A 236 10.12 -22.78 7.15
C GLY A 236 8.61 -22.55 7.28
N ASP A 237 8.04 -23.18 8.31
CA ASP A 237 6.63 -23.03 8.64
C ASP A 237 6.34 -21.67 9.29
N ASN A 238 5.13 -21.15 9.02
CA ASN A 238 4.56 -19.91 9.56
C ASN A 238 3.26 -20.17 10.34
N VAL A 239 2.92 -21.44 10.58
CA VAL A 239 1.76 -21.82 11.39
C VAL A 239 2.01 -21.47 12.85
N GLU A 240 0.98 -20.94 13.50
CA GLU A 240 0.99 -20.64 14.94
C GLU A 240 1.10 -21.91 15.76
N ILE A 241 1.91 -21.86 16.82
CA ILE A 241 2.10 -22.94 17.78
C ILE A 241 0.90 -22.96 18.74
N CYS A 242 0.49 -24.16 19.19
CA CYS A 242 -0.61 -24.31 20.15
C CYS A 242 -0.31 -23.58 21.47
N MET A 243 -1.28 -22.81 21.99
CA MET A 243 -1.10 -22.00 23.21
C MET A 243 -0.99 -22.83 24.51
N ASN A 244 -1.36 -24.11 24.48
CA ASN A 244 -1.46 -24.95 25.68
C ASN A 244 -0.29 -25.95 25.85
N LEU A 245 0.88 -25.66 25.28
CA LEU A 245 2.05 -26.53 25.37
C LEU A 245 2.87 -26.21 26.63
N ASP A 246 3.13 -27.23 27.44
CA ASP A 246 4.06 -27.13 28.57
C ASP A 246 5.52 -27.24 28.07
N ALA A 247 6.36 -26.31 28.50
CA ALA A 247 7.74 -26.18 28.04
C ALA A 247 8.60 -27.41 28.40
N ALA A 248 8.35 -28.03 29.56
CA ALA A 248 9.11 -29.20 30.00
C ALA A 248 8.88 -30.40 29.09
N SER A 249 7.60 -30.70 28.78
CA SER A 249 7.24 -31.80 27.88
C SER A 249 7.55 -31.52 26.41
N PHE A 250 7.49 -30.26 25.97
CA PHE A 250 7.74 -29.89 24.56
C PHE A 250 9.22 -29.73 24.20
N SER A 251 10.11 -29.54 25.19
CA SER A 251 11.55 -29.33 24.96
C SER A 251 12.19 -30.40 24.08
N GLN A 252 11.79 -31.67 24.23
CA GLN A 252 12.31 -32.80 23.44
C GLN A 252 11.83 -32.83 21.99
N HIS A 253 10.73 -32.13 21.68
CA HIS A 253 10.10 -32.10 20.37
C HIS A 253 10.35 -30.77 19.63
N ASN A 254 11.04 -29.82 20.27
CA ASN A 254 11.34 -28.53 19.69
C ASN A 254 12.48 -28.67 18.63
N PRO A 255 12.24 -28.32 17.36
CA PRO A 255 13.26 -28.40 16.32
C PRO A 255 14.35 -27.33 16.42
N VAL A 256 14.18 -26.33 17.29
CA VAL A 256 15.15 -25.23 17.47
C VAL A 256 16.25 -25.65 18.46
N PRO A 257 17.54 -25.47 18.11
CA PRO A 257 18.64 -25.80 19.00
C PRO A 257 18.66 -24.88 20.23
N ASP A 258 19.27 -25.36 21.32
CA ASP A 258 19.41 -24.59 22.54
C ASP A 258 20.43 -23.45 22.37
N PHE A 259 19.95 -22.22 22.55
CA PHE A 259 20.73 -20.99 22.44
C PHE A 259 21.05 -20.34 23.80
N ILE A 260 20.58 -20.90 24.92
CA ILE A 260 20.76 -20.31 26.26
C ILE A 260 22.24 -20.23 26.63
N HIS A 261 23.03 -21.20 26.16
CA HIS A 261 24.44 -21.33 26.50
C HIS A 261 25.39 -20.50 25.62
N CYS A 262 24.87 -19.71 24.65
CA CYS A 262 25.66 -18.81 23.80
C CYS A 262 26.95 -19.46 23.24
N ARG A 263 26.83 -20.69 22.71
CA ARG A 263 27.94 -21.46 22.15
C ARG A 263 28.41 -20.93 20.80
#